data_AF-A0A1I5NMD4-F1
#
_entry.id   AF-A0A1I5NMD4-F1
#
_cell.length_a   1.000
_cell.length_b   1.000
_cell.length_c   1.000
_cell.angle_alpha   90.00
_cell.angle_beta   90.00
_cell.angle_gamma   90.00
#
_symmetry.space_group_name_H-M   'P 1'
#
loop_
_entity.id
_entity.type
_entity.pdbx_description
1 polymer ?
#
loop_
_entity_poly.entity_id
_entity_poly.type
_entity_poly.pdbx_seq_one_letter_code
_entity_poly.pdbx_strand_id
1 'polypeptide(L)' 'MPWRYRPRPETITVDPAIRQRVSDLARHDRVRAVRLLREETGLPLDFSVLLVDSWLGRTAP' A
#
# COMPACT_ATOMS: atom_id res chain seq x y z
N MET A 1 23.93 1.67 -16.07
CA MET A 1 22.74 2.37 -15.55
C MET A 1 22.06 1.43 -14.56
N PRO A 2 21.97 1.74 -13.25
CA PRO A 2 21.29 0.84 -12.34
C PRO A 2 19.78 1.00 -12.59
N TRP A 3 19.13 -0.08 -12.97
CA TRP A 3 17.69 -0.13 -13.16
C TRP A 3 17.00 0.27 -11.85
N ARG A 4 16.45 1.50 -11.78
CA ARG A 4 15.58 1.91 -10.68
C ARG A 4 14.26 1.15 -10.83
N TYR A 5 14.14 0.01 -10.17
CA TYR A 5 12.90 -0.73 -10.10
C TYR A 5 11.85 0.15 -9.41
N ARG A 6 10.87 0.66 -10.17
CA ARG A 6 9.68 1.28 -9.60
C ARG A 6 8.69 0.16 -9.29
N PRO A 7 8.25 0.00 -8.03
CA PRO A 7 7.21 -0.97 -7.71
C PRO A 7 5.93 -0.67 -8.45
N ARG A 8 5.31 -1.70 -9.00
CA ARG A 8 3.94 -1.63 -9.51
C ARG A 8 3.02 -2.27 -8.48
N PRO A 9 1.89 -1.64 -8.13
CA PRO A 9 0.99 -2.17 -7.10
C PRO A 9 0.47 -3.57 -7.49
N GLU A 10 0.28 -3.78 -8.79
CA GLU A 10 -0.14 -5.03 -9.44
C GLU A 10 0.78 -6.22 -9.16
N THR A 11 2.07 -5.96 -8.88
CA THR A 11 3.09 -6.99 -8.68
C THR A 11 3.26 -7.39 -7.21
N ILE A 12 2.56 -6.71 -6.29
CA ILE A 12 2.68 -6.95 -4.85
C ILE A 12 1.45 -7.71 -4.37
N THR A 13 1.65 -8.97 -3.99
CA THR A 13 0.61 -9.79 -3.38
C THR A 13 0.54 -9.51 -1.88
N VAL A 14 -0.64 -9.09 -1.41
CA VAL A 14 -0.96 -8.90 0.01
C VAL A 14 -2.12 -9.84 0.36
N ASP A 15 -2.11 -10.38 1.57
CA ASP A 15 -3.22 -11.20 2.08
C ASP A 15 -4.56 -10.45 1.91
N PRO A 16 -5.61 -11.09 1.36
CA PRO A 16 -6.91 -10.45 1.16
C PRO A 16 -7.52 -9.87 2.44
N ALA A 17 -7.33 -10.50 3.60
CA ALA A 17 -7.82 -10.03 4.88
C ALA A 17 -7.06 -8.79 5.38
N ILE A 18 -5.73 -8.73 5.14
CA ILE A 18 -4.94 -7.50 5.41
C ILE A 18 -5.43 -6.38 4.49
N ARG A 19 -5.58 -6.66 3.19
CA ARG A 19 -6.06 -5.67 2.22
C ARG A 19 -7.42 -5.09 2.60
N GLN A 20 -8.38 -5.93 3.02
CA GLN A 20 -9.70 -5.47 3.46
C GLN A 20 -9.61 -4.55 4.68
N ARG A 21 -8.91 -5.00 5.75
CA ARG A 21 -8.72 -4.21 6.98
C ARG A 21 -8.06 -2.86 6.70
N VAL A 22 -7.00 -2.86 5.88
CA VAL A 22 -6.28 -1.64 5.50
C VAL A 22 -7.15 -0.72 4.66
N SER A 23 -7.93 -1.26 3.71
CA SER A 23 -8.79 -0.45 2.84
C SER A 23 -9.93 0.22 3.62
N ASP A 24 -10.54 -0.50 4.57
CA ASP A 24 -11.58 0.08 5.42
C ASP A 24 -11.03 1.19 6.31
N LEU A 25 -9.84 0.99 6.90
CA LEU A 25 -9.16 2.03 7.68
C LEU A 25 -8.75 3.22 6.79
N ALA A 26 -8.27 2.98 5.58
CA ALA A 26 -7.76 4.01 4.67
C ALA A 26 -8.83 5.01 4.20
N ARG A 27 -10.11 4.61 4.20
CA ARG A 27 -11.24 5.51 3.92
C ARG A 27 -11.38 6.63 4.94
N HIS A 28 -10.96 6.39 6.19
CA HIS A 28 -11.10 7.33 7.30
C HIS A 28 -9.75 7.94 7.71
N ASP A 29 -8.69 7.13 7.70
CA ASP A 29 -7.33 7.53 8.10
C ASP A 29 -6.28 6.80 7.25
N ARG A 30 -5.85 7.48 6.18
CA ARG A 30 -4.82 7.00 5.26
C ARG A 30 -3.48 6.73 5.96
N VAL A 31 -3.07 7.60 6.88
CA VAL A 31 -1.74 7.50 7.50
C VAL A 31 -1.68 6.27 8.40
N ARG A 32 -2.72 6.04 9.20
CA ARG A 32 -2.83 4.82 10.00
C ARG A 32 -2.94 3.56 9.14
N ALA A 33 -3.66 3.60 8.03
CA ALA A 33 -3.74 2.48 7.11
C ALA A 33 -2.38 2.09 6.51
N VAL A 34 -1.58 3.08 6.08
CA VAL A 34 -0.21 2.84 5.60
C VAL A 34 0.66 2.23 6.70
N ARG A 35 0.55 2.71 7.95
CA ARG A 35 1.29 2.13 9.09
C ARG A 35 0.90 0.68 9.35
N LEU A 36 -0.40 0.40 9.41
CA LEU A 36 -0.92 -0.96 9.61
C LEU A 36 -0.41 -1.92 8.53
N LEU A 37 -0.46 -1.50 7.26
CA LEU A 37 0.04 -2.32 6.16
C LEU A 37 1.52 -2.68 6.33
N ARG A 38 2.36 -1.73 6.75
CA ARG A 38 3.79 -1.97 6.99
C ARG A 38 4.03 -2.92 8.15
N GLU A 39 3.28 -2.75 9.24
CA GLU A 39 3.39 -3.60 10.44
C GLU A 39 3.00 -5.05 10.12
N GLU A 40 1.97 -5.26 9.29
CA GLU A 40 1.48 -6.60 8.94
C GLU A 40 2.29 -7.29 7.83
N THR A 41 2.95 -6.53 6.95
CA THR A 41 3.62 -7.09 5.75
C THR A 41 5.14 -6.90 5.71
N GLY A 42 5.69 -6.00 6.54
CA GLY A 42 7.08 -5.58 6.46
C GLY A 42 7.43 -4.74 5.22
N LEU A 43 6.44 -4.31 4.43
CA LEU A 43 6.68 -3.56 3.20
C LEU A 43 7.38 -2.21 3.46
N PRO A 44 8.24 -1.76 2.52
CA PRO A 44 8.77 -0.40 2.51
C PRO A 44 7.66 0.66 2.48
N LEU A 45 7.96 1.84 3.03
CA LEU A 45 6.97 2.93 3.15
C LEU A 45 6.40 3.36 1.79
N ASP A 46 7.27 3.52 0.81
CA ASP A 46 6.91 3.88 -0.57
C ASP A 46 5.98 2.85 -1.21
N PHE A 47 6.22 1.56 -0.98
CA PHE A 47 5.36 0.47 -1.46
C PHE A 47 3.99 0.50 -0.77
N SER A 48 3.98 0.69 0.55
CA SER A 48 2.73 0.74 1.32
C SER A 48 1.88 1.95 0.97
N VAL A 49 2.49 3.12 0.77
CA VAL A 49 1.80 4.32 0.30
C VAL A 49 1.17 4.07 -1.08
N LEU A 50 1.96 3.56 -2.02
CA LEU A 50 1.53 3.30 -3.38
C LEU A 50 0.38 2.28 -3.45
N LEU A 51 0.40 1.23 -2.64
CA LEU A 51 -0.69 0.26 -2.55
C LEU A 51 -1.97 0.86 -1.96
N VAL A 52 -1.86 1.56 -0.83
CA VAL A 52 -3.02 2.17 -0.18
C VAL A 52 -3.67 3.21 -1.10
N ASP A 53 -2.87 4.03 -1.77
CA ASP A 53 -3.36 5.01 -2.74
C ASP A 53 -4.05 4.33 -3.93
N SER A 54 -3.44 3.27 -4.48
CA SER A 54 -4.03 2.47 -5.55
C SER A 54 -5.38 1.85 -5.14
N TRP A 55 -5.51 1.33 -3.92
CA TRP A 55 -6.77 0.75 -3.43
C TRP A 55 -7.85 1.79 -3.17
N LEU A 56 -7.47 3.02 -2.82
CA LEU A 56 -8.39 4.15 -2.70
C LEU A 56 -8.75 4.78 -4.05
N GLY A 57 -8.18 4.31 -5.17
CA GLY A 57 -8.34 4.93 -6.48
C GLY A 57 -7.71 6.32 -6.56
N ARG A 58 -6.82 6.67 -5.63
CA ARG A 58 -6.01 7.88 -5.73
C ARG A 58 -4.82 7.53 -6.60
N THR A 59 -4.82 7.99 -7.84
CA THR A 59 -3.60 8.00 -8.64
C THR A 59 -2.57 8.84 -7.88
N ALA A 60 -1.52 8.19 -7.38
CA ALA A 60 -0.36 8.91 -6.86
C ALA A 60 0.11 9.88 -7.96
N PRO A 61 0.31 11.18 -7.66
CA PRO A 61 0.72 12.18 -8.64
C PRO A 61 2.11 11.87 -9.24
#